data_AF-A0A2G9XKQ2-F1
#
_entry.id   AF-A0A2G9XKQ2-F1
#
_cell.length_a   1.000
_cell.length_b   1.000
_cell.length_c   1.000
_cell.angle_alpha   90.00
_cell.angle_beta   90.00
_cell.angle_gamma   90.00
#
_symmetry.space_group_name_H-M   'P 1'
#
loop_
_entity.id
_entity.type
_entity.pdbx_description
1 polymer ?
#
loop_
_entity_poly.entity_id
_entity_poly.type
_entity_poly.pdbx_seq_one_letter_code
_entity_poly.pdbx_strand_id
1 'polypeptide(L)' 'NGNDGNGWGCRVRTEGEARDAIDQALTHDGLSVIEAVIDKDDCSRDLLEWGTRVCASNARPPKTLKSFG' A
#
# COMPACT_ATOMS: atom_id res chain seq x y z
N ASN A 1 29.53 3.01 12.17
CA ASN A 1 28.52 2.01 12.59
C ASN A 1 27.46 2.72 13.41
N GLY A 2 26.22 2.77 12.91
CA GLY A 2 25.12 3.55 13.49
C GLY A 2 24.47 2.84 14.67
N ASN A 3 25.02 3.07 15.87
CA ASN A 3 24.58 2.43 17.11
C ASN A 3 23.50 3.25 17.87
N ASP A 4 22.97 4.32 17.28
CA ASP A 4 22.13 5.30 17.97
C ASP A 4 20.67 5.32 17.45
N GLY A 5 20.22 4.25 16.80
CA GLY A 5 18.87 4.19 16.24
C GLY A 5 17.80 3.92 17.30
N ASN A 6 16.97 4.92 17.63
CA ASN A 6 15.79 4.75 18.49
C ASN A 6 14.57 4.26 17.66
N GLY A 7 14.69 3.12 16.98
CA GLY A 7 13.59 2.55 16.20
C GLY A 7 12.62 1.77 17.08
N TRP A 8 11.31 1.97 16.88
CA TRP A 8 10.26 1.15 17.46
C TRP A 8 9.40 0.52 16.35
N GLY A 9 8.89 -0.68 16.59
CA GLY A 9 7.96 -1.31 15.66
C GLY A 9 7.02 -2.29 16.35
N CYS A 10 5.82 -2.42 15.80
CA CYS A 10 4.81 -3.36 16.27
C CYS A 10 3.99 -3.93 15.11
N ARG A 11 3.20 -4.96 15.39
CA ARG A 11 2.27 -5.58 14.44
C ARG A 11 0.86 -5.53 15.00
N VAL A 12 -0.09 -5.07 14.19
CA VAL A 12 -1.48 -4.84 14.58
C VAL A 12 -2.44 -5.63 13.67
N ARG A 13 -3.50 -6.17 14.25
CA ARG A 13 -4.52 -7.01 13.58
C ARG A 13 -5.94 -6.50 13.81
N THR A 14 -6.12 -5.51 14.67
CA THR A 14 -7.42 -4.92 14.98
C THR A 14 -7.35 -3.40 14.94
N GLU A 15 -8.51 -2.76 14.81
CA GLU A 15 -8.62 -1.29 14.90
C GLU A 15 -8.11 -0.77 16.25
N GLY A 16 -8.41 -1.47 17.36
CA GLY A 16 -7.97 -1.08 18.69
C GLY A 16 -6.45 -1.08 18.82
N GLU A 17 -5.80 -2.17 18.41
CA GLU A 17 -4.33 -2.26 18.40
C GLU A 17 -3.71 -1.19 17.50
N ALA A 18 -4.31 -0.88 16.35
CA ALA A 18 -3.85 0.18 15.47
C ALA A 18 -3.95 1.57 16.11
N ARG A 19 -5.05 1.85 16.84
CA ARG A 19 -5.22 3.10 17.59
C ARG A 19 -4.16 3.24 18.68
N ASP A 20 -3.98 2.22 19.50
CA ASP A 20 -2.99 2.23 20.59
C ASP A 20 -1.55 2.38 20.04
N ALA A 21 -1.25 1.70 18.92
CA ALA A 21 0.05 1.82 18.26
C ALA A 21 0.30 3.22 17.69
N ILE A 22 -0.73 3.89 17.16
CA ILE A 22 -0.64 5.28 16.72
C ILE A 22 -0.36 6.21 17.91
N ASP A 23 -1.09 6.05 19.01
CA ASP A 23 -0.89 6.86 20.22
C ASP A 23 0.54 6.71 20.76
N GLN A 24 1.08 5.49 20.76
CA GLN A 24 2.47 5.25 21.13
C GLN A 24 3.45 5.89 20.13
N ALA A 25 3.23 5.72 18.82
CA ALA A 25 4.09 6.27 17.77
C ALA A 25 4.19 7.80 17.83
N LEU A 26 3.11 8.49 18.21
CA LEU A 26 3.08 9.95 18.36
C LEU A 26 3.95 10.47 19.52
N THR A 27 4.24 9.61 20.50
CA THR A 27 5.08 9.96 21.67
C THR A 27 6.53 9.47 21.54
N HIS A 28 6.82 8.66 20.53
CA HIS A 28 8.12 8.03 20.34
C HIS A 28 9.09 8.97 19.63
N ASP A 29 10.26 9.21 20.24
CA ASP A 29 11.32 10.06 19.69
C ASP A 29 12.22 9.27 18.73
N GLY A 30 11.64 8.79 17.62
CA GLY A 30 12.34 7.98 16.63
C GLY A 30 11.43 7.39 15.55
N LEU A 31 12.00 6.57 14.67
CA LEU A 31 11.21 5.90 13.62
C LEU A 31 10.27 4.87 14.26
N SER A 32 8.97 4.98 13.93
CA SER A 32 7.94 4.04 14.33
C SER A 32 7.41 3.28 13.10
N VAL A 33 7.45 1.94 13.14
CA VAL A 33 6.88 1.07 12.10
C VAL A 33 5.68 0.30 12.65
N ILE A 34 4.50 0.49 12.05
CA ILE A 34 3.28 -0.23 12.42
C ILE A 34 2.93 -1.18 11.27
N GLU A 35 3.15 -2.49 11.46
CA GLU A 35 2.78 -3.54 10.51
C GLU A 35 1.28 -3.86 10.66
N ALA A 36 0.43 -3.23 9.86
CA ALA A 36 -1.00 -3.51 9.81
C ALA A 36 -1.28 -4.75 8.96
N VAL A 37 -1.91 -5.77 9.56
CA VAL A 37 -2.28 -7.01 8.89
C VAL A 37 -3.71 -6.89 8.39
N ILE A 38 -3.88 -6.97 7.07
CA ILE A 38 -5.19 -6.97 6.39
C ILE A 38 -5.28 -8.14 5.41
N ASP A 39 -6.49 -8.48 4.98
CA ASP A 39 -6.72 -9.45 3.92
C ASP A 39 -6.20 -8.94 2.56
N LYS A 40 -5.72 -9.86 1.71
CA LYS A 40 -5.12 -9.49 0.41
C LYS A 40 -6.05 -8.73 -0.53
N ASP A 41 -7.36 -8.95 -0.38
CA ASP A 41 -8.41 -8.36 -1.24
C ASP A 41 -9.07 -7.14 -0.58
N ASP A 42 -8.70 -6.81 0.67
CA ASP A 42 -9.17 -5.62 1.36
C ASP A 42 -8.44 -4.39 0.82
N CYS A 43 -9.01 -3.81 -0.24
CA CYS A 43 -8.44 -2.67 -0.95
C CYS A 43 -9.54 -1.71 -1.40
N SER A 44 -9.14 -0.50 -1.82
CA SER A 44 -10.10 0.50 -2.25
C SER A 44 -10.80 0.11 -3.56
N ARG A 45 -12.08 0.49 -3.70
CA ARG A 45 -12.81 0.31 -4.97
C ARG A 45 -12.11 1.02 -6.13
N ASP A 46 -11.52 2.18 -5.87
CA ASP A 46 -10.81 2.96 -6.87
C ASP A 46 -9.60 2.20 -7.43
N LEU A 47 -8.89 1.41 -6.60
CA LEU A 47 -7.81 0.54 -7.06
C LEU A 47 -8.33 -0.49 -8.08
N LEU A 48 -9.47 -1.12 -7.80
CA LEU A 48 -10.07 -2.14 -8.67
C LEU A 48 -10.52 -1.53 -10.01
N GLU A 49 -11.22 -0.39 -9.96
CA GLU A 49 -11.70 0.29 -11.17
C GLU A 49 -10.56 0.80 -12.03
N TRP A 50 -9.60 1.49 -11.42
CA TRP A 50 -8.44 2.02 -12.14
C TRP A 50 -7.56 0.90 -12.69
N GLY A 51 -7.26 -0.12 -11.87
CA GLY A 51 -6.46 -1.27 -12.26
C GLY A 51 -7.05 -2.00 -13.46
N THR A 52 -8.37 -2.15 -13.51
CA THR A 52 -9.08 -2.75 -14.65
C THR A 52 -8.87 -1.93 -15.93
N ARG A 53 -9.00 -0.60 -15.87
CA ARG A 53 -8.81 0.30 -17.03
C ARG A 53 -7.37 0.31 -17.52
N VAL A 54 -6.40 0.25 -16.59
CA VAL A 54 -4.98 0.15 -16.90
C VAL A 54 -4.67 -1.18 -17.57
N CYS A 55 -5.18 -2.29 -17.05
CA CYS A 55 -5.02 -3.62 -17.65
C CYS A 55 -5.55 -3.64 -19.10
N ALA A 56 -6.79 -3.19 -19.31
CA ALA A 56 -7.39 -3.10 -20.64
C ALA A 56 -6.56 -2.22 -21.59
N SER A 57 -5.93 -1.17 -21.06
CA SER A 57 -5.08 -0.26 -21.82
C SER A 57 -3.75 -0.87 -22.22
N ASN A 58 -3.12 -1.61 -21.31
CA ASN A 58 -1.83 -2.26 -21.54
C ASN A 58 -1.96 -3.48 -22.45
N ALA A 59 -3.10 -4.17 -22.40
CA ALA A 59 -3.38 -5.35 -23.22
C ALA A 59 -3.93 -5.03 -24.63
N ARG A 60 -4.01 -3.75 -25.02
CA ARG A 60 -4.56 -3.38 -26.35
C ARG A 60 -3.72 -3.99 -27.48
N PRO A 61 -4.36 -4.56 -28.52
CA PRO A 61 -3.63 -5.11 -29.65
C PRO A 61 -2.86 -4.01 -30.40
N PRO A 62 -1.73 -4.35 -31.07
CA PRO A 62 -1.03 -3.42 -31.94
C PRO A 62 -1.97 -2.83 -32.99
N LYS A 63 -1.88 -1.52 -33.21
CA LYS A 63 -2.61 -0.89 -34.32
C LYS A 63 -1.90 -1.27 -35.62
N THR A 64 -2.50 -2.16 -36.41
CA THR A 64 -2.09 -2.31 -37.80
C THR A 64 -2.56 -1.08 -38.57
N LEU A 65 -1.63 -0.40 -39.26
CA LEU A 65 -1.99 0.63 -40.23
C LEU A 65 -2.89 -0.02 -41.27
N LYS A 66 -4.09 0.52 -41.50
CA LYS A 66 -4.89 0.11 -42.66
C LYS A 66 -4.06 0.42 -43.89
N SER A 67 -3.69 -0.60 -44.66
CA SER A 67 -3.18 -0.43 -46.01
C SER A 67 -4.19 0.43 -46.76
N PHE A 68 -3.78 1.63 -47.16
CA PHE A 68 -4.55 2.44 -48.11
C PHE A 68 -4.54 1.65 -49.42
N GLY A 69 -5.72 1.15 -49.80
CA GLY A 69 -5.99 0.62 -51.13
C GLY A 69 -6.40 1.74 -52.07
#